data_AF-A0A832CP30-F1
#
_entry.id   AF-A0A832CP30-F1
#
_cell.length_a   1.000
_cell.length_b   1.000
_cell.length_c   1.000
_cell.angle_alpha   90.00
_cell.angle_beta   90.00
_cell.angle_gamma   90.00
#
_symmetry.space_group_name_H-M   'P 1'
#
loop_
_entity.id
_entity.type
_entity.pdbx_description
1 polymer ?
#
loop_
_entity_poly.entity_id
_entity_poly.type
_entity_poly.pdbx_seq_one_letter_code
_entity_poly.pdbx_strand_id
1 'polypeptide(L)' 'MRDVIADPLQWAEHVFGGAELGDHRRTRRLVHSAARIGAHPEKPLPQVLDWNELRGFYRLCNERRVTWEV' A
#
# COMPACT_ATOMS: atom_id res chain seq x y z
N MET A 1 4.74 -5.99 -24.31
CA MET A 1 5.91 -5.70 -23.46
C MET A 1 5.35 -5.28 -22.12
N ARG A 2 5.75 -5.90 -20.99
CA ARG A 2 5.33 -5.37 -19.67
C ARG A 2 6.16 -4.12 -19.43
N ASP A 3 5.51 -2.97 -19.31
CA ASP A 3 6.18 -1.74 -18.93
C ASP A 3 6.69 -1.89 -17.50
N VAL A 4 8.00 -1.75 -17.31
CA VAL A 4 8.62 -1.76 -15.98
C VAL A 4 8.49 -0.35 -15.42
N ILE A 5 7.62 -0.17 -14.42
CA ILE A 5 7.53 1.08 -13.68
C ILE A 5 8.63 1.08 -12.62
N ALA A 6 9.70 1.84 -12.86
CA ALA A 6 10.87 1.87 -11.98
C ALA A 6 10.63 2.66 -10.68
N ASP A 7 9.71 3.63 -10.70
CA ASP A 7 9.36 4.42 -9.51
C ASP A 7 8.33 3.65 -8.65
N PRO A 8 8.67 3.29 -7.39
CA PRO A 8 7.77 2.57 -6.51
C PRO A 8 6.45 3.32 -6.24
N LEU A 9 6.44 4.65 -6.24
CA LEU A 9 5.21 5.41 -6.03
C LEU A 9 4.30 5.33 -7.25
N GLN A 10 4.85 5.55 -8.45
CA GLN A 10 4.09 5.40 -9.69
C GLN A 10 3.55 3.99 -9.86
N TRP A 11 4.35 2.97 -9.50
CA TRP A 11 3.90 1.58 -9.50
C TRP A 11 2.72 1.38 -8.53
N ALA A 12 2.85 1.86 -7.29
CA ALA A 12 1.81 1.71 -6.28
C ALA A 12 0.52 2.45 -6.66
N GLU A 13 0.62 3.64 -7.24
CA GLU A 13 -0.52 4.39 -7.77
C GLU A 13 -1.19 3.64 -8.93
N HIS A 14 -0.40 3.10 -9.87
CA HIS A 14 -0.92 2.34 -10.99
C HIS A 14 -1.68 1.08 -10.54
N VAL A 15 -1.15 0.35 -9.54
CA VAL A 15 -1.74 -0.90 -9.07
C VAL A 15 -2.90 -0.67 -8.10
N PHE A 16 -2.78 0.29 -7.18
CA PHE A 16 -3.71 0.43 -6.05
C PHE A 16 -4.49 1.75 -6.03
N GLY A 17 -4.18 2.70 -6.91
CA GLY A 17 -4.82 4.03 -6.91
C GLY A 17 -6.32 4.01 -7.16
N GLY A 18 -6.81 2.97 -7.85
CA GLY A 18 -8.23 2.74 -8.10
C GLY A 18 -8.97 1.95 -7.03
N ALA A 19 -8.32 1.56 -5.92
CA ALA A 19 -8.97 0.69 -4.93
C ALA A 19 -10.12 1.40 -4.20
N GLU A 20 -11.32 0.82 -4.26
CA GLU A 20 -12.55 1.37 -3.67
C GLU A 20 -12.75 0.90 -2.21
N LEU A 21 -11.93 1.40 -1.29
CA LEU A 21 -11.93 0.96 0.12
C LEU A 21 -12.99 1.65 1.01
N GLY A 22 -14.00 2.27 0.39
CA GLY A 22 -15.06 3.03 1.06
C GLY A 22 -14.64 4.34 1.74
N ASP A 23 -13.34 4.66 1.74
CA ASP A 23 -12.79 5.95 2.18
C ASP A 23 -11.49 6.21 1.40
N HIS A 24 -11.44 7.33 0.68
CA HIS A 24 -10.27 7.74 -0.11
C HIS A 24 -8.97 7.85 0.72
N ARG A 25 -9.06 8.06 2.04
CA ARG A 25 -7.89 8.04 2.94
C ARG A 25 -7.29 6.64 3.09
N ARG A 26 -8.10 5.59 2.98
CA ARG A 26 -7.63 4.20 3.00
C ARG A 26 -6.89 3.86 1.72
N THR A 27 -7.41 4.28 0.57
CA THR A 27 -6.74 4.13 -0.73
C THR A 27 -5.38 4.85 -0.74
N ARG A 28 -5.34 6.10 -0.26
CA ARG A 28 -4.07 6.84 -0.09
C ARG A 28 -3.07 6.11 0.81
N ARG A 29 -3.53 5.54 1.92
CA ARG A 29 -2.68 4.75 2.81
C ARG A 29 -2.18 3.47 2.14
N LEU A 30 -3.02 2.79 1.37
CA LEU A 30 -2.64 1.59 0.63
C LEU A 30 -1.52 1.90 -0.36
N VAL A 31 -1.69 2.94 -1.18
CA VAL A 31 -0.67 3.39 -2.15
C VAL A 31 0.63 3.74 -1.44
N HIS A 32 0.58 4.52 -0.36
CA HIS A 32 1.77 4.89 0.41
C HIS A 32 2.51 3.68 0.98
N SER A 33 1.80 2.78 1.67
CA SER A 33 2.39 1.58 2.24
C SER A 33 2.95 0.66 1.16
N ALA A 34 2.25 0.47 0.05
CA ALA A 34 2.70 -0.33 -1.08
C ALA A 34 3.99 0.25 -1.68
N ALA A 35 4.07 1.56 -1.95
CA ALA A 35 5.26 2.19 -2.50
C ALA A 35 6.49 1.97 -1.60
N ARG A 36 6.33 2.15 -0.29
CA ARG A 36 7.40 1.93 0.70
C ARG A 36 7.87 0.47 0.72
N ILE A 37 6.93 -0.48 0.73
CA ILE A 37 7.21 -1.92 0.72
C ILE A 37 7.85 -2.34 -0.61
N GLY A 38 7.34 -1.87 -1.73
CA GLY A 38 7.84 -2.17 -3.07
C GLY A 38 9.25 -1.62 -3.33
N ALA A 39 9.64 -0.53 -2.67
CA ALA A 39 11.01 -0.01 -2.73
C ALA A 39 12.04 -0.90 -1.99
N HIS A 40 11.59 -1.67 -0.99
CA HIS A 40 12.44 -2.50 -0.13
C HIS A 40 11.75 -3.85 0.22
N PRO A 41 11.41 -4.68 -0.78
CA PRO A 41 10.60 -5.88 -0.56
C PRO A 41 11.31 -6.93 0.31
N GLU A 42 12.63 -6.87 0.40
CA GLU A 42 13.47 -7.76 1.22
C GLU A 42 13.49 -7.40 2.71
N LYS A 43 13.02 -6.21 3.08
CA LYS A 43 13.12 -5.71 4.46
C LYS A 43 11.85 -5.99 5.26
N PRO A 44 11.96 -6.29 6.57
CA PRO A 44 10.81 -6.39 7.46
C PRO A 44 10.01 -5.07 7.50
N LEU A 45 8.68 -5.16 7.61
CA LEU A 45 7.78 -3.99 7.64
C LEU A 45 8.19 -2.91 8.68
N PRO A 46 8.62 -3.26 9.92
CA PRO A 46 9.07 -2.25 10.88
C PRO A 46 10.36 -1.50 10.50
N GLN A 47 11.11 -1.97 9.51
CA GLN A 47 12.27 -1.27 8.96
C GLN A 47 11.90 -0.39 7.75
N VAL A 48 10.71 -0.58 7.19
CA VAL A 48 10.22 0.10 5.98
C VAL A 48 9.20 1.18 6.34
N LEU A 49 8.38 0.94 7.36
CA LEU A 49 7.33 1.83 7.84
C LEU A 49 7.68 2.31 9.25
N ASP A 50 7.52 3.61 9.49
CA ASP A 50 7.62 4.15 10.84
C ASP A 50 6.49 3.61 11.76
N TRP A 51 6.53 3.93 13.05
CA TRP A 51 5.54 3.44 14.00
C TRP A 51 4.08 3.77 13.63
N ASN A 52 3.82 4.99 13.16
CA ASN A 52 2.47 5.45 12.83
C ASN A 52 2.01 4.85 11.49
N GLU A 53 2.92 4.75 10.52
CA GLU A 53 2.70 4.11 9.24
C GLU A 53 2.39 2.62 9.42
N LEU A 54 3.22 1.91 10.18
CA LEU A 54 3.08 0.47 10.45
C LEU A 54 1.76 0.17 11.15
N ARG A 55 1.44 0.93 12.21
CA ARG A 55 0.14 0.80 12.91
C ARG A 55 -1.02 1.11 11.97
N GLY A 56 -0.90 2.13 11.15
CA GLY A 56 -1.91 2.49 10.16
C GLY A 56 -2.12 1.40 9.12
N PHE A 57 -1.04 0.80 8.63
CA PHE A 57 -1.07 -0.30 7.66
C PHE A 57 -1.75 -1.54 8.25
N TYR A 58 -1.38 -1.97 9.44
CA TYR A 58 -2.06 -3.10 10.08
C TYR A 58 -3.53 -2.82 10.41
N ARG A 59 -3.88 -1.57 10.77
CA ARG A 59 -5.29 -1.18 10.94
C ARG A 59 -6.06 -1.23 9.63
N LEU A 60 -5.42 -0.89 8.51
CA LEU A 60 -6.00 -1.00 7.18
C LEU A 60 -6.26 -2.47 6.83
N CYS A 61 -5.28 -3.35 7.02
CA CYS A 61 -5.41 -4.78 6.73
C CYS A 61 -6.46 -5.48 7.62
N ASN A 62 -6.67 -5.00 8.84
CA ASN A 62 -7.65 -5.53 9.79
C ASN A 62 -9.02 -4.83 9.74
N GLU A 63 -9.24 -3.89 8.81
CA GLU A 63 -10.52 -3.20 8.67
C GLU A 63 -11.52 -4.11 7.95
N ARG A 64 -12.64 -4.44 8.61
CA ARG A 64 -13.66 -5.35 8.05
C ARG A 64 -14.27 -4.87 6.73
N ARG A 65 -14.24 -3.56 6.48
CA ARG A 65 -14.74 -2.95 5.23
C ARG A 65 -13.72 -2.97 4.09
N VAL A 66 -12.46 -3.27 4.39
CA VAL A 66 -11.43 -3.53 3.38
C VAL A 66 -11.49 -5.02 3.08
N THR A 67 -12.26 -5.36 2.07
CA THR A 67 -12.39 -6.74 1.60
C THR A 67 -11.41 -6.97 0.47
N TRP A 68 -10.82 -8.17 0.44
CA TRP A 68 -10.20 -8.66 -0.79
C TRP A 68 -11.33 -9.14 -1.68
N GLU A 69 -11.46 -8.57 -2.88
CA GLU A 69 -12.35 -9.16 -3.89
C GLU A 69 -11.79 -10.54 -4.24
N VAL A 70 -12.67 -11.55 -4.23
CA VAL A 70 -12.34 -12.96 -4.48
C VAL A 70 -12.30 -13.23 -5.97
#